data_AF-A0A7C3K8U6-F1
#
_entry.id   AF-A0A7C3K8U6-F1
#
_cell.length_a   1.000
_cell.length_b   1.000
_cell.length_c   1.000
_cell.angle_alpha   90.00
_cell.angle_beta   90.00
_cell.angle_gamma   90.00
#
_symmetry.space_group_name_H-M   'P 1'
#
loop_
_entity.id
_entity.type
_entity.pdbx_description
1 polymer ?
#
loop_
_entity_poly.entity_id
_entity_poly.type
_entity_poly.pdbx_seq_one_letter_code
_entity_poly.pdbx_strand_id
1 'polypeptide(L)'
;MRLSIDVASQVSPELSAVMEQLLRDPEIEEPITLGFVRRRLAQSLPGDAEELEKLHPETETDRLLAELDALIERFTEEAPAMDFVAATASEPLSRVIEAVMNDPNTTRRPTLGMVREAVMGGLGARLVGEGVIEEDEEELLLPELDSLIERFGGDAIAEHFIRYE
;
A
#
# COMPACT_ATOMS: atom_id res chain seq x y z
N MET A 1 -13.63 -11.58 -8.01
CA MET A 1 -13.85 -10.11 -7.96
C MET A 1 -12.48 -9.47 -7.83
N ARG A 2 -12.09 -8.60 -8.77
CA ARG A 2 -10.73 -8.00 -8.91
C ARG A 2 -10.72 -6.51 -8.51
N LEU A 3 -11.59 -6.09 -7.58
CA LEU A 3 -11.87 -4.67 -7.33
C LEU A 3 -10.78 -3.95 -6.51
N SER A 4 -10.08 -4.64 -5.61
CA SER A 4 -9.23 -3.98 -4.61
C SER A 4 -7.95 -3.33 -5.19
N ILE A 5 -7.37 -3.88 -6.27
CA ILE A 5 -6.17 -3.28 -6.91
C ILE A 5 -6.53 -1.98 -7.64
N ASP A 6 -7.69 -1.95 -8.31
CA ASP A 6 -8.12 -0.78 -9.08
C ASP A 6 -8.43 0.39 -8.13
N VAL A 7 -8.99 0.10 -6.95
CA VAL A 7 -9.32 1.09 -5.93
C VAL A 7 -8.06 1.65 -5.24
N ALA A 8 -7.13 0.79 -4.82
CA ALA A 8 -5.86 1.24 -4.20
C ALA A 8 -4.99 2.07 -5.17
N SER A 9 -5.09 1.82 -6.48
CA SER A 9 -4.39 2.63 -7.51
C SER A 9 -5.00 4.03 -7.73
N GLN A 10 -6.20 4.28 -7.21
CA GLN A 10 -6.88 5.59 -7.29
C GLN A 10 -6.56 6.49 -6.09
N VAL A 11 -5.73 6.02 -5.16
CA VAL A 11 -5.34 6.73 -3.94
C VAL A 11 -3.87 7.12 -4.03
N SER A 12 -3.56 8.35 -3.64
CA SER A 12 -2.20 8.85 -3.55
C SER A 12 -1.39 8.08 -2.50
N PRO A 13 -0.07 7.92 -2.69
CA PRO A 13 0.80 7.30 -1.69
C PRO A 13 0.66 7.94 -0.31
N GLU A 14 0.48 9.27 -0.28
CA GLU A 14 0.33 10.06 0.95
C GLU A 14 -0.97 9.70 1.68
N LEU A 15 -2.11 9.65 0.98
CA LEU A 15 -3.40 9.27 1.59
C LEU A 15 -3.41 7.80 2.01
N SER A 16 -2.79 6.92 1.21
CA SER A 16 -2.61 5.50 1.56
C SER A 16 -1.78 5.33 2.83
N ALA A 17 -0.69 6.08 2.99
CA ALA A 17 0.16 6.03 4.18
C ALA A 17 -0.57 6.53 5.45
N VAL A 18 -1.46 7.53 5.33
CA VAL A 18 -2.31 7.98 6.44
C VAL A 18 -3.30 6.89 6.84
N MET A 19 -3.97 6.27 5.87
CA MET A 19 -4.90 5.17 6.13
C MET A 19 -4.19 3.96 6.75
N GLU A 20 -2.99 3.63 6.29
CA GLU A 20 -2.17 2.55 6.82
C GLU A 20 -1.74 2.80 8.26
N GLN A 21 -1.30 4.01 8.60
CA GLN A 21 -0.96 4.39 9.97
C GLN A 21 -2.14 4.21 10.91
N LEU A 22 -3.34 4.62 10.49
CA LEU A 22 -4.56 4.43 11.28
C LEU A 22 -4.88 2.94 11.45
N LEU A 23 -4.76 2.11 10.40
CA LEU A 23 -5.02 0.67 10.47
C LEU A 23 -4.04 -0.09 11.37
N ARG A 24 -2.82 0.42 11.51
CA ARG A 24 -1.80 -0.17 12.40
C ARG A 24 -1.91 0.32 13.84
N ASP A 25 -2.76 1.30 14.14
CA ASP A 25 -2.94 1.85 15.47
C ASP A 25 -3.80 0.91 16.34
N PRO A 26 -3.21 0.25 17.37
CA PRO A 26 -3.93 -0.68 18.22
C PRO A 26 -4.92 0.02 19.18
N GLU A 27 -4.87 1.35 19.30
CA GLU A 27 -5.80 2.13 20.13
C GLU A 27 -7.16 2.34 19.45
N ILE A 28 -7.27 2.05 18.14
CA ILE A 28 -8.49 2.22 17.37
C ILE A 28 -9.30 0.90 17.40
N GLU A 29 -10.32 0.86 18.26
CA GLU A 29 -11.21 -0.29 18.39
C GLU A 29 -12.36 -0.31 17.36
N GLU A 30 -12.56 0.80 16.64
CA GLU A 30 -13.62 0.97 15.64
C GLU A 30 -13.15 0.61 14.22
N PRO A 31 -14.03 0.11 13.33
CA PRO A 31 -13.68 -0.15 11.95
C PRO A 31 -13.26 1.16 11.25
N ILE A 32 -12.08 1.14 10.66
CA ILE A 32 -11.51 2.32 9.98
C ILE A 32 -12.12 2.44 8.59
N THR A 33 -13.00 3.41 8.41
CA THR A 33 -13.65 3.74 7.13
C THR A 33 -13.12 5.04 6.53
N LEU A 34 -13.46 5.33 5.27
CA LEU A 34 -13.12 6.62 4.64
C LEU A 34 -13.65 7.81 5.46
N GLY A 35 -14.86 7.71 6.01
CA GLY A 35 -15.44 8.74 6.88
C GLY A 35 -14.66 8.93 8.19
N PHE A 36 -14.11 7.84 8.75
CA PHE A 36 -13.24 7.92 9.93
C PHE A 36 -11.93 8.65 9.61
N VAL A 37 -11.27 8.24 8.51
CA VAL A 37 -10.00 8.84 8.05
C VAL A 37 -10.19 10.34 7.81
N ARG A 38 -11.31 10.75 7.19
CA ARG A 38 -11.65 12.15 6.91
C ARG A 38 -11.77 12.97 8.18
N ARG A 39 -12.50 12.44 9.17
CA ARG A 39 -12.69 13.10 10.45
C ARG A 39 -11.37 13.27 11.18
N ARG A 40 -10.48 12.28 11.10
CA ARG A 40 -9.16 12.32 11.73
C ARG A 40 -8.25 13.37 11.07
N LEU A 41 -8.18 13.39 9.74
CA LEU A 41 -7.47 14.42 8.97
C LEU A 41 -8.00 15.82 9.27
N ALA A 42 -9.32 15.99 9.32
CA ALA A 42 -9.96 17.27 9.64
C ALA A 42 -9.65 17.77 11.06
N GLN A 43 -9.48 16.86 12.03
CA GLN A 43 -9.11 17.20 13.41
C GLN A 43 -7.63 17.53 13.59
N SER A 44 -6.78 17.12 12.65
CA SER A 44 -5.35 17.45 12.64
C SER A 44 -5.07 18.86 12.09
N LEU A 45 -6.06 19.53 11.48
CA LEU A 45 -5.96 20.94 11.15
C LEU A 45 -5.94 21.76 12.44
N PRO A 46 -4.95 22.65 12.64
CA PRO A 46 -4.94 23.55 13.79
C PRO A 46 -6.22 24.39 13.75
N GLY A 47 -7.09 24.17 14.74
CA GLY A 47 -8.31 24.95 14.91
C GLY A 47 -7.97 26.43 15.10
N ASP A 48 -8.64 27.25 14.30
CA ASP A 48 -8.73 28.71 14.41
C ASP A 48 -7.49 29.53 14.07
N ALA A 49 -7.50 30.10 12.86
CA ALA A 49 -7.24 31.52 12.72
C ALA A 49 -8.14 32.07 11.60
N GLU A 50 -9.28 32.62 12.00
CA GLU A 50 -9.82 33.80 11.32
C GLU A 50 -8.64 34.76 11.08
N GLU A 51 -8.16 34.88 9.85
CA GLU A 51 -7.54 36.05 9.24
C GLU A 51 -6.85 35.64 7.92
N LEU A 52 -7.14 36.42 6.89
CA LEU A 52 -6.49 36.46 5.58
C LEU A 52 -6.96 35.44 4.54
N GLU A 53 -8.09 35.80 3.94
CA GLU A 53 -8.24 35.81 2.48
C GLU A 53 -6.89 35.98 1.75
N LYS A 54 -6.71 35.14 0.71
CA LYS A 54 -5.80 35.25 -0.44
C LYS A 54 -4.62 34.28 -0.40
N LEU A 55 -4.70 33.30 -1.31
CA LEU A 55 -3.54 32.58 -1.85
C LEU A 55 -2.79 31.71 -0.82
N HIS A 56 -3.49 30.93 0.00
CA HIS A 56 -2.79 29.84 0.70
C HIS A 56 -2.42 28.78 -0.35
N PRO A 57 -1.13 28.43 -0.51
CA PRO A 57 -0.77 27.24 -1.28
C PRO A 57 -1.56 26.08 -0.69
N GLU A 58 -2.19 25.28 -1.54
CA GLU A 58 -2.90 24.06 -1.15
C GLU A 58 -2.07 23.29 -0.10
N THR A 59 -2.49 23.35 1.17
CA THR A 59 -1.80 22.61 2.22
C THR A 59 -1.95 21.13 1.90
N GLU A 60 -0.94 20.32 2.19
CA GLU A 60 -1.00 18.87 1.94
C GLU A 60 -2.29 18.26 2.52
N THR A 61 -2.70 18.70 3.72
CA THR A 61 -3.95 18.28 4.35
C THR A 61 -5.21 18.63 3.53
N ASP A 62 -5.28 19.81 2.90
CA ASP A 62 -6.43 20.20 2.06
C ASP A 62 -6.50 19.34 0.79
N ARG A 63 -5.35 19.02 0.20
CA ARG A 63 -5.26 18.13 -0.95
C ARG A 63 -5.71 16.71 -0.60
N LEU A 64 -5.24 16.17 0.53
CA LEU A 64 -5.64 14.85 1.02
C LEU A 64 -7.14 14.80 1.37
N LEU A 65 -7.69 15.86 1.96
CA LEU A 65 -9.12 15.96 2.24
C LEU A 65 -9.95 16.00 0.95
N ALA A 66 -9.52 16.77 -0.05
CA ALA A 66 -10.20 16.83 -1.35
C ALA A 66 -10.18 15.49 -2.08
N GLU A 67 -9.04 14.79 -2.03
CA GLU A 67 -8.91 13.44 -2.59
C GLU A 67 -9.83 12.45 -1.87
N LEU A 68 -9.85 12.49 -0.53
CA LEU A 68 -10.70 11.63 0.28
C LEU A 68 -12.19 11.91 0.09
N ASP A 69 -12.58 13.18 -0.09
CA ASP A 69 -13.95 13.57 -0.42
C ASP A 69 -14.35 12.98 -1.78
N ALA A 70 -13.47 12.99 -2.79
CA ALA A 70 -13.73 12.35 -4.08
C ALA A 70 -13.87 10.83 -3.97
N LEU A 71 -13.10 10.17 -3.09
CA LEU A 71 -13.24 8.74 -2.81
C LEU A 71 -14.57 8.44 -2.10
N ILE A 72 -14.97 9.26 -1.12
CA ILE A 72 -16.23 9.12 -0.39
C ILE A 72 -17.43 9.31 -1.31
N GLU A 73 -17.41 10.32 -2.19
CA GLU A 73 -18.46 10.53 -3.19
C GLU A 73 -18.66 9.32 -4.09
N ARG A 74 -17.57 8.61 -4.40
CA ARG A 74 -17.57 7.45 -5.29
C ARG A 74 -17.90 6.13 -4.58
N PHE A 75 -17.44 5.95 -3.34
CA PHE A 75 -17.46 4.65 -2.66
C PHE A 75 -18.24 4.63 -1.34
N THR A 76 -18.76 5.75 -0.85
CA THR A 76 -19.38 5.99 0.47
C THR A 76 -18.41 6.17 1.64
N GLU A 77 -18.86 6.90 2.67
CA GLU A 77 -18.14 7.13 3.93
C GLU A 77 -17.98 5.87 4.77
N GLU A 78 -18.84 4.87 4.55
CA GLU A 78 -18.82 3.56 5.23
C GLU A 78 -17.82 2.59 4.58
N ALA A 79 -17.20 2.97 3.47
CA ALA A 79 -16.23 2.11 2.78
C ALA A 79 -15.00 1.86 3.68
N PRO A 80 -14.58 0.59 3.87
CA PRO A 80 -13.42 0.27 4.70
C PRO A 80 -12.15 0.89 4.13
N ALA A 81 -11.41 1.66 4.93
CA ALA A 81 -10.15 2.30 4.51
C ALA A 81 -9.09 1.26 4.09
N MET A 82 -9.17 0.03 4.63
CA MET A 82 -8.32 -1.08 4.23
C MET A 82 -8.43 -1.43 2.73
N ASP A 83 -9.52 -1.10 2.05
CA ASP A 83 -9.65 -1.36 0.61
C ASP A 83 -8.89 -0.33 -0.25
N PHE A 84 -8.46 0.77 0.36
CA PHE A 84 -7.83 1.93 -0.26
C PHE A 84 -6.34 2.06 0.06
N VAL A 85 -5.86 1.32 1.07
CA VAL A 85 -4.43 1.21 1.35
C VAL A 85 -3.78 0.34 0.28
N ALA A 86 -2.87 0.95 -0.48
CA ALA A 86 -1.89 0.20 -1.27
C ALA A 86 -1.05 -0.61 -0.28
N ALA A 87 -1.26 -1.93 -0.24
CA ALA A 87 -0.31 -2.78 0.46
C ALA A 87 1.01 -2.66 -0.30
N THR A 88 2.02 -2.14 0.36
CA THR A 88 3.38 -2.20 -0.17
C THR A 88 4.04 -3.44 0.38
N ALA A 89 4.84 -4.08 -0.46
CA ALA A 89 5.73 -5.15 -0.03
C ALA A 89 6.74 -4.57 0.98
N SER A 90 7.14 -5.39 1.94
CA SER A 90 8.30 -5.14 2.79
C SER A 90 9.55 -4.87 1.93
N GLU A 91 10.56 -4.26 2.52
CA GLU A 91 11.84 -4.04 1.83
C GLU A 91 12.44 -5.34 1.25
N PRO A 92 12.57 -6.45 2.01
CA PRO A 92 13.08 -7.70 1.46
C PRO A 92 12.18 -8.25 0.35
N LEU A 93 10.86 -8.14 0.47
CA LEU A 93 9.95 -8.57 -0.59
C LEU A 93 10.03 -7.67 -1.84
N SER A 94 10.24 -6.37 -1.66
CA SER A 94 10.48 -5.43 -2.77
C SER A 94 11.74 -5.81 -3.54
N ARG A 95 12.85 -6.12 -2.85
CA ARG A 95 14.09 -6.63 -3.47
C ARG A 95 13.87 -7.93 -4.24
N VAL A 96 13.05 -8.83 -3.70
CA VAL A 96 12.68 -10.09 -4.38
C VAL A 96 11.89 -9.81 -5.66
N ILE A 97 10.89 -8.92 -5.61
CA ILE A 97 10.11 -8.52 -6.79
C ILE A 97 11.03 -7.91 -7.85
N GLU A 98 11.95 -7.02 -7.44
CA GLU A 98 12.95 -6.44 -8.33
C GLU A 98 13.90 -7.49 -8.93
N ALA A 99 14.32 -8.48 -8.16
CA ALA A 99 15.16 -9.57 -8.65
C ALA A 99 14.43 -10.39 -9.73
N VAL A 100 13.13 -10.63 -9.57
CA VAL A 100 12.29 -11.28 -10.59
C VAL A 100 12.11 -10.38 -11.82
N MET A 101 11.93 -9.07 -11.64
CA MET A 101 11.81 -8.11 -12.73
C MET A 101 13.09 -8.01 -13.57
N ASN A 102 14.25 -8.06 -12.92
CA ASN A 102 15.56 -8.00 -13.55
C ASN A 102 16.04 -9.36 -14.09
N ASP A 103 15.28 -10.43 -13.90
CA ASP A 103 15.64 -11.74 -14.45
C ASP A 103 15.51 -11.69 -15.99
N PRO A 104 16.57 -12.01 -16.75
CA PRO A 104 16.55 -11.98 -18.22
C PRO A 104 15.55 -12.96 -18.84
N ASN A 105 15.08 -13.97 -18.08
CA ASN A 105 14.05 -14.90 -18.52
C ASN A 105 12.62 -14.35 -18.32
N THR A 106 12.45 -13.25 -17.59
CA THR A 106 11.15 -12.61 -17.35
C THR A 106 10.67 -11.91 -18.63
N THR A 107 9.82 -12.61 -19.39
CA THR A 107 9.30 -12.12 -20.69
C THR A 107 8.05 -11.23 -20.55
N ARG A 108 7.46 -11.17 -19.35
CA ARG A 108 6.24 -10.42 -19.04
C ARG A 108 6.37 -9.75 -17.68
N ARG A 109 5.57 -8.71 -17.41
CA ARG A 109 5.54 -8.12 -16.07
C ARG A 109 5.24 -9.21 -15.03
N PRO A 110 6.05 -9.34 -13.97
CA PRO A 110 5.83 -10.37 -12.98
C PRO A 110 4.54 -10.11 -12.21
N THR A 111 3.85 -11.20 -11.91
CA THR A 111 2.66 -11.19 -11.05
C THR A 111 3.03 -11.70 -9.66
N LEU A 112 2.22 -11.41 -8.64
CA LEU A 112 2.45 -11.93 -7.28
C LEU A 112 2.56 -13.46 -7.28
N GLY A 113 1.75 -14.16 -8.08
CA GLY A 113 1.85 -15.61 -8.25
C GLY A 113 3.20 -16.03 -8.85
N MET A 114 3.73 -15.31 -9.84
CA MET A 114 5.06 -15.61 -10.39
C MET A 114 6.18 -15.38 -9.38
N VAL A 115 6.07 -14.33 -8.56
CA VAL A 115 7.06 -14.03 -7.53
C VAL A 115 7.05 -15.13 -6.47
N ARG A 116 5.86 -15.57 -6.03
CA ARG A 116 5.70 -16.72 -5.13
C ARG A 116 6.32 -18.00 -5.69
N GLU A 117 6.06 -18.33 -6.96
CA GLU A 117 6.68 -19.49 -7.61
C GLU A 117 8.21 -19.36 -7.67
N ALA A 118 8.74 -18.15 -7.91
CA ALA A 118 10.18 -17.92 -7.91
C ALA A 118 10.79 -18.12 -6.51
N VAL A 119 10.14 -17.62 -5.46
CA VAL A 119 10.57 -17.82 -4.07
C VAL A 119 10.54 -19.31 -3.70
N MET A 120 9.46 -20.02 -4.00
CA MET A 120 9.39 -21.49 -3.80
C MET A 120 10.41 -22.26 -4.65
N GLY A 121 10.79 -21.70 -5.81
CA GLY A 121 11.85 -22.22 -6.68
C GLY A 121 13.27 -21.97 -6.17
N GLY A 122 13.43 -21.37 -4.98
CA GLY A 122 14.72 -21.12 -4.34
C GLY A 122 15.30 -19.73 -4.59
N LEU A 123 14.52 -18.78 -5.12
CA LEU A 123 14.98 -17.40 -5.27
C LEU A 123 15.33 -16.76 -3.92
N GLY A 124 14.54 -17.04 -2.85
CA GLY A 124 14.83 -16.54 -1.50
C GLY A 124 16.21 -16.97 -1.02
N ALA A 125 16.49 -18.27 -1.02
CA ALA A 125 17.80 -18.83 -0.68
C ALA A 125 18.95 -18.28 -1.57
N ARG A 126 18.70 -18.01 -2.85
CA ARG A 126 19.71 -17.37 -3.73
C ARG A 126 20.04 -15.95 -3.27
N LEU A 127 19.02 -15.15 -2.96
CA LEU A 127 19.18 -13.76 -2.52
C LEU A 127 19.85 -13.68 -1.14
N VAL A 128 19.58 -14.63 -0.24
CA VAL A 128 20.32 -14.81 1.01
C VAL A 128 21.81 -15.09 0.71
N GLY A 129 22.09 -16.03 -0.19
CA GLY A 129 23.47 -16.37 -0.58
C GLY A 129 24.22 -15.22 -1.26
N GLU A 130 23.50 -14.30 -1.90
CA GLU A 130 24.04 -13.08 -2.52
C GLU A 130 24.20 -11.92 -1.51
N GLY A 131 23.70 -12.07 -0.27
CA GLY A 131 23.70 -11.04 0.76
C GLY A 131 22.72 -9.89 0.48
N VAL A 132 21.69 -10.14 -0.33
CA VAL A 132 20.65 -9.16 -0.69
C VAL A 132 19.55 -9.12 0.38
N ILE A 133 19.30 -10.24 1.05
CA ILE A 133 18.38 -10.36 2.19
C ILE A 133 19.03 -11.26 3.26
N GLU A 134 18.55 -11.18 4.49
CA GLU A 134 18.97 -12.01 5.62
C GLU A 134 18.17 -13.32 5.69
N GLU A 135 18.67 -14.32 6.43
CA GLU A 135 18.02 -15.63 6.57
C GLU A 135 16.66 -15.52 7.28
N ASP A 136 16.54 -14.64 8.26
CA ASP A 136 15.29 -14.35 8.97
C ASP A 136 14.28 -13.57 8.11
N GLU A 137 14.75 -12.74 7.18
CA GLU A 137 13.90 -12.08 6.20
C GLU A 137 13.31 -13.09 5.20
N GLU A 138 14.06 -14.13 4.82
CA GLU A 138 13.63 -15.17 3.89
C GLU A 138 12.42 -15.96 4.41
N GLU A 139 12.39 -16.26 5.71
CA GLU A 139 11.28 -16.96 6.36
C GLU A 139 9.96 -16.17 6.31
N LEU A 140 10.03 -14.85 6.18
CA LEU A 140 8.87 -13.95 6.15
C LEU A 140 8.31 -13.72 4.75
N LEU A 141 9.07 -14.00 3.69
CA LEU A 141 8.69 -13.72 2.30
C LEU A 141 7.42 -14.46 1.87
N LEU A 142 7.33 -15.76 2.15
CA LEU A 142 6.19 -16.59 1.74
C LEU A 142 4.89 -16.22 2.47
N PRO A 143 4.88 -16.08 3.82
CA PRO A 143 3.70 -15.60 4.54
C PRO A 143 3.20 -14.23 4.05
N GLU A 144 4.12 -13.32 3.75
CA GLU A 144 3.78 -12.00 3.23
C GLU A 144 3.18 -12.07 1.82
N LEU A 145 3.82 -12.83 0.92
CA LEU A 145 3.31 -13.07 -0.44
C LEU A 145 1.93 -13.72 -0.44
N ASP A 146 1.72 -14.72 0.42
CA ASP A 146 0.42 -15.38 0.55
C ASP A 146 -0.64 -14.36 1.02
N SER A 147 -0.31 -13.49 1.99
CA SER A 147 -1.21 -12.42 2.44
C SER A 147 -1.55 -11.42 1.32
N LEU A 148 -0.57 -11.03 0.50
CA LEU A 148 -0.79 -10.15 -0.66
C LEU A 148 -1.62 -10.86 -1.75
N ILE A 149 -1.38 -12.15 -1.99
CA ILE A 149 -2.12 -12.94 -2.99
C ILE A 149 -3.57 -13.18 -2.55
N GLU A 150 -3.81 -13.44 -1.27
CA GLU A 150 -5.17 -13.56 -0.73
C GLU A 150 -5.96 -12.25 -0.90
N ARG A 151 -5.29 -11.10 -0.70
CA ARG A 151 -5.93 -9.78 -0.74
C ARG A 151 -6.11 -9.24 -2.16
N PHE A 152 -5.10 -9.39 -3.03
CA PHE A 152 -5.07 -8.76 -4.36
C PHE A 152 -5.22 -9.78 -5.51
N GLY A 153 -5.00 -11.06 -5.23
CA GLY A 153 -5.04 -12.15 -6.21
C GLY A 153 -3.68 -12.44 -6.84
N GLY A 154 -3.46 -13.70 -7.20
CA GLY A 154 -2.19 -14.15 -7.79
C GLY A 154 -1.85 -13.53 -9.15
N ASP A 155 -2.85 -13.01 -9.87
CA ASP A 155 -2.67 -12.32 -11.15
C ASP A 155 -2.27 -10.84 -11.00
N ALA A 156 -2.22 -10.31 -9.78
CA ALA A 156 -1.84 -8.93 -9.52
C ALA A 156 -0.40 -8.65 -10.00
N ILE A 157 -0.16 -7.50 -10.61
CA ILE A 157 1.18 -7.10 -11.07
C ILE A 157 2.05 -6.78 -9.85
N ALA A 158 3.16 -7.51 -9.67
CA ALA A 158 4.02 -7.40 -8.49
C ALA A 158 4.76 -6.05 -8.41
N GLU A 159 5.10 -5.46 -9.56
CA GLU A 159 5.76 -4.13 -9.66
C GLU A 159 5.01 -3.04 -8.87
N HIS A 160 3.68 -3.11 -8.79
CA HIS A 160 2.87 -2.09 -8.09
C HIS A 160 3.01 -2.15 -6.57
N PHE A 161 3.57 -3.24 -6.03
CA PHE A 161 3.76 -3.45 -4.60
C PHE A 161 5.16 -3.04 -4.15
N ILE A 162 6.09 -2.72 -5.07
CA ILE A 162 7.44 -2.29 -4.73
C ILE A 162 7.37 -0.98 -3.94
N ARG A 163 7.97 -0.97 -2.75
CA ARG A 163 8.23 0.26 -2.01
C ARG A 163 9.55 0.84 -2.50
N TYR A 164 9.53 2.04 -3.05
CA TYR A 164 10.74 2.82 -3.29
C TYR A 164 11.09 3.57 -2.00
N GLU A 165 12.15 3.15 -1.32
CA GLU A 165 12.82 3.94 -0.27
C GLU A 165 14.07 4.66 -0.81
#